data_AF-A0A9Q0BLM8-F1
#
_entry.id   AF-A0A9Q0BLM8-F1
#
_cell.length_a   1.000
_cell.length_b   1.000
_cell.length_c   1.000
_cell.angle_alpha   90.00
_cell.angle_beta   90.00
_cell.angle_gamma   90.00
#
_symmetry.space_group_name_H-M   'P 1'
#
loop_
_entity.id
_entity.type
_entity.pdbx_description
1 polymer ?
#
loop_
_entity_poly.entity_id
_entity_poly.type
_entity_poly.pdbx_seq_one_letter_code
_entity_poly.pdbx_strand_id
1 'polypeptide(L)'
;MNHFLLQLKQINKFNGDPLYLALFIKEVDELVYHYPTTSEAQHQIIQAAIRNLLIGRARTLLMRNIPQDWKELRTLLISEYNSATPPHR
;
A
#
# COMPACT_ATOMS: atom_id res chain seq x y z
N MET A 1 10.99 -14.01 8.11
CA MET A 1 11.16 -12.73 7.38
C MET A 1 11.33 -12.88 5.87
N ASN A 2 12.21 -13.77 5.37
CA ASN A 2 12.49 -13.87 3.92
C ASN A 2 11.25 -14.18 3.06
N HIS A 3 10.28 -14.95 3.56
CA HIS A 3 9.11 -15.36 2.77
C HIS A 3 8.13 -14.20 2.47
N PHE A 4 7.90 -13.29 3.43
CA PHE A 4 7.05 -12.11 3.23
C PHE A 4 7.59 -11.21 2.11
N LEU A 5 8.88 -10.87 2.16
CA LEU A 5 9.50 -9.99 1.16
C LEU A 5 9.54 -10.62 -0.23
N LEU A 6 9.58 -11.96 -0.31
CA LEU A 6 9.49 -12.67 -1.59
C LEU A 6 8.07 -12.62 -2.15
N GLN A 7 7.04 -12.82 -1.33
CA GLN A 7 5.65 -12.72 -1.75
C GLN A 7 5.28 -11.28 -2.11
N LEU A 8 5.79 -10.30 -1.36
CA LEU A 8 5.52 -8.89 -1.63
C LEU A 8 6.07 -8.42 -2.99
N LYS A 9 7.18 -9.01 -3.46
CA LYS A 9 7.73 -8.77 -4.81
C LYS A 9 6.86 -9.31 -5.94
N GLN A 10 5.91 -10.20 -5.64
CA GLN A 10 4.96 -10.76 -6.62
C GLN A 10 3.74 -9.86 -6.80
N ILE A 11 3.47 -8.96 -5.84
CA ILE A 11 2.38 -7.98 -5.95
C ILE A 11 2.69 -7.01 -7.10
N ASN A 12 1.68 -6.74 -7.91
CA ASN A 12 1.78 -5.78 -9.00
C ASN A 12 2.00 -4.37 -8.44
N LYS A 13 2.94 -3.63 -9.04
CA LYS A 13 3.19 -2.24 -8.64
C LYS A 13 1.95 -1.38 -8.92
N PHE A 14 1.62 -0.50 -7.99
CA PHE A 14 0.49 0.40 -8.11
C PHE A 14 0.92 1.77 -8.64
N ASN A 15 0.34 2.20 -9.75
CA ASN A 15 0.67 3.46 -10.42
C ASN A 15 -0.31 4.62 -10.12
N GLY A 16 -1.40 4.35 -9.39
CA GLY A 16 -2.48 5.30 -9.14
C GLY A 16 -3.71 5.11 -10.03
N ASP A 17 -3.84 4.00 -10.76
CA ASP A 17 -5.05 3.66 -11.51
C ASP A 17 -6.17 3.14 -10.58
N PRO A 18 -7.30 3.85 -10.45
CA PRO A 18 -8.41 3.45 -9.59
C PRO A 18 -8.96 2.04 -9.85
N LEU A 19 -8.88 1.55 -11.10
CA LEU A 19 -9.39 0.22 -11.47
C LEU A 19 -8.66 -0.92 -10.74
N TYR A 20 -7.38 -0.70 -10.41
CA TYR A 20 -6.54 -1.70 -9.76
C TYR A 20 -6.34 -1.45 -8.26
N LEU A 21 -6.90 -0.35 -7.73
CA LEU A 21 -6.73 0.03 -6.32
C LEU A 21 -7.23 -1.08 -5.37
N ALA A 22 -8.44 -1.59 -5.61
CA ALA A 22 -9.06 -2.60 -4.74
C ALA A 22 -8.24 -3.91 -4.73
N LEU A 23 -7.72 -4.33 -5.89
CA LEU A 23 -6.88 -5.52 -6.00
C LEU A 23 -5.56 -5.33 -5.26
N PHE A 24 -4.88 -4.21 -5.49
CA PHE A 24 -3.63 -3.89 -4.80
C PHE A 24 -3.79 -3.87 -3.28
N ILE A 25 -4.82 -3.19 -2.76
CA ILE A 25 -5.10 -3.13 -1.33
C ILE A 25 -5.35 -4.54 -0.77
N LYS A 26 -6.16 -5.35 -1.47
CA LYS A 26 -6.47 -6.71 -1.05
C LYS A 26 -5.20 -7.57 -0.93
N GLU A 27 -4.34 -7.55 -1.95
CA GLU A 27 -3.10 -8.35 -1.96
C GLU A 27 -2.15 -7.96 -0.82
N VAL A 28 -2.03 -6.65 -0.53
CA VAL A 28 -1.20 -6.19 0.59
C VAL A 28 -1.86 -6.49 1.94
N ASP A 29 -3.19 -6.32 2.08
CA ASP A 29 -3.94 -6.65 3.30
C ASP A 29 -3.77 -8.14 3.66
N GLU A 30 -3.86 -9.05 2.69
CA GLU A 30 -3.65 -10.49 2.89
C GLU A 30 -2.22 -10.79 3.38
N LEU A 31 -1.19 -10.19 2.78
CA LEU A 31 0.18 -10.39 3.23
C LEU A 31 0.43 -9.82 4.63
N VAL A 32 -0.05 -8.61 4.93
CA VAL A 32 0.14 -8.02 6.26
C VAL A 32 -0.59 -8.84 7.34
N TYR A 33 -1.77 -9.36 7.02
CA TYR A 33 -2.53 -10.23 7.93
C TYR A 33 -1.83 -11.55 8.23
N HIS A 34 -1.22 -12.19 7.22
CA HIS A 34 -0.54 -13.48 7.39
C HIS A 34 0.84 -13.39 8.06
N TYR A 35 1.45 -12.21 8.09
CA TYR A 35 2.78 -12.01 8.68
C TYR A 35 2.76 -10.88 9.72
N PRO A 36 2.00 -11.03 10.82
CA PRO A 36 2.03 -10.06 11.89
C PRO A 36 3.43 -10.01 12.52
N THR A 37 3.90 -8.81 12.84
CA THR A 37 5.17 -8.61 13.54
C THR A 37 4.97 -7.68 14.74
N THR A 38 5.67 -7.97 15.83
CA THR A 38 5.78 -7.12 17.01
C THR A 38 7.09 -6.34 17.06
N SER A 39 8.02 -6.65 16.14
CA SER A 39 9.31 -5.98 16.06
C SER A 39 9.22 -4.71 15.21
N GLU A 40 9.61 -3.58 15.80
CA GLU A 40 9.63 -2.27 15.15
C GLU A 40 10.52 -2.25 13.90
N ALA A 41 11.71 -2.86 13.97
CA ALA A 41 12.61 -2.95 12.82
C ALA A 41 11.96 -3.71 11.64
N GLN A 42 11.21 -4.77 11.94
CA GLN A 42 10.49 -5.53 10.91
C GLN A 42 9.34 -4.71 10.31
N HIS A 43 8.60 -3.97 11.14
CA HIS A 43 7.57 -3.06 10.67
C HIS A 43 8.13 -2.02 9.70
N GLN A 44 9.26 -1.39 10.02
CA GLN A 44 9.90 -0.39 9.16
C GLN A 44 10.32 -1.01 7.81
N ILE A 45 10.87 -2.22 7.81
CA ILE A 45 11.26 -2.94 6.59
C ILE A 45 10.03 -3.26 5.73
N ILE A 46 8.97 -3.81 6.33
CA ILE A 46 7.71 -4.15 5.64
C ILE A 46 7.12 -2.89 5.01
N GLN A 47 7.05 -1.81 5.78
CA GLN A 47 6.49 -0.55 5.33
C GLN A 47 7.31 0.06 4.18
N ALA A 48 8.64 0.05 4.27
CA ALA A 48 9.51 0.48 3.18
C ALA A 48 9.29 -0.38 1.93
N ALA A 49 9.12 -1.69 2.09
CA ALA A 49 8.87 -2.60 0.97
C ALA A 49 7.51 -2.33 0.30
N ILE A 50 6.45 -2.11 1.06
CA ILE A 50 5.13 -1.74 0.53
C ILE A 50 5.21 -0.40 -0.22
N ARG A 51 5.89 0.61 0.34
CA ARG A 51 6.08 1.91 -0.33
C ARG A 51 6.80 1.78 -1.67
N ASN A 52 7.72 0.83 -1.80
CA ASN A 52 8.43 0.56 -3.06
C ASN A 52 7.56 -0.08 -4.15
N LEU A 53 6.38 -0.60 -3.80
CA LEU A 53 5.39 -1.04 -4.78
C LEU A 53 4.64 0.12 -5.42
N LEU A 54 4.68 1.31 -4.83
CA LEU A 54 4.08 2.50 -5.43
C LEU A 54 5.01 3.09 -6.48
N ILE A 55 4.45 3.36 -7.65
CA ILE A 55 5.13 3.98 -8.79
C ILE A 55 4.30 5.14 -9.35
N GLY A 56 4.90 5.94 -10.23
CA GLY A 56 4.19 7.03 -10.92
C GLY A 56 3.49 7.98 -9.95
N ARG A 57 2.19 8.26 -10.22
CA ARG A 57 1.37 9.20 -9.43
C ARG A 57 1.20 8.75 -7.98
N ALA A 58 1.00 7.45 -7.76
CA ALA A 58 0.89 6.90 -6.40
C ALA A 58 2.18 7.11 -5.58
N ARG A 59 3.36 7.09 -6.22
CA ARG A 59 4.61 7.39 -5.53
C ARG A 59 4.75 8.87 -5.19
N THR A 60 4.27 9.78 -6.05
CA THR A 60 4.27 11.21 -5.77
C THR A 60 3.44 11.56 -4.55
N LEU A 61 2.40 10.79 -4.24
CA LEU A 61 1.58 10.96 -3.04
C LEU A 61 2.42 10.84 -1.74
N LEU A 62 3.45 9.98 -1.75
CA LEU A 62 4.37 9.80 -0.62
C LEU A 62 5.32 11.00 -0.40
N MET A 63 5.48 11.89 -1.38
CA MET A 63 6.30 13.10 -1.20
C MET A 63 5.56 14.17 -0.40
N ARG A 64 4.23 14.10 -0.37
CA ARG A 64 3.37 15.06 0.34
C ARG A 64 2.91 14.53 1.69
N ASN A 65 2.78 13.21 1.81
CA ASN A 65 2.30 12.53 2.99
C ASN A 65 3.24 11.38 3.33
N ILE A 66 3.71 11.31 4.58
CA ILE A 66 4.57 10.22 5.05
C ILE A 66 3.74 9.35 6.00
N PRO A 67 3.02 8.34 5.48
CA PRO A 67 2.28 7.43 6.34
C PRO A 67 3.25 6.69 7.28
N GLN A 68 2.82 6.44 8.52
CA GLN A 68 3.58 5.75 9.56
C GLN A 68 3.45 4.23 9.50
N ASP A 69 2.35 3.73 8.95
CA ASP A 69 2.11 2.30 8.79
C ASP A 69 1.30 1.99 7.51
N TRP A 70 0.97 0.72 7.32
CA TRP A 70 0.13 0.28 6.22
C TRP A 70 -1.31 0.81 6.31
N LYS A 71 -1.87 0.95 7.52
CA LYS A 71 -3.25 1.40 7.73
C LYS A 71 -3.43 2.85 7.27
N GLU A 72 -2.48 3.71 7.60
CA GLU A 72 -2.45 5.10 7.13
C GLU A 72 -2.25 5.17 5.62
N LEU A 73 -1.32 4.39 5.07
CA LEU A 73 -1.11 4.35 3.62
C LEU A 73 -2.36 3.88 2.87
N ARG A 74 -3.03 2.83 3.34
CA ARG A 74 -4.28 2.33 2.79
C ARG A 74 -5.37 3.40 2.78
N THR A 75 -5.54 4.11 3.90
CA THR A 75 -6.51 5.21 4.02
C THR A 75 -6.19 6.32 3.02
N LEU A 76 -4.92 6.68 2.89
CA LEU A 76 -4.45 7.70 1.96
C LEU A 76 -4.70 7.29 0.49
N LEU A 77 -4.40 6.05 0.12
CA LEU A 77 -4.64 5.53 -1.24
C LEU A 77 -6.13 5.49 -1.58
N ILE A 78 -6.98 5.08 -0.63
CA ILE A 78 -8.44 5.12 -0.80
C ILE A 78 -8.92 6.56 -0.96
N SER A 79 -8.48 7.48 -0.11
CA SER A 79 -8.89 8.88 -0.19
C SER A 79 -8.52 9.53 -1.52
N GLU A 80 -7.35 9.20 -2.07
CA GLU A 80 -6.85 9.81 -3.31
C GLU A 80 -7.43 9.16 -4.57
N TYR A 81 -7.57 7.83 -4.59
CA TYR A 81 -7.85 7.07 -5.81
C TYR A 81 -9.19 6.35 -5.83
N ASN A 82 -9.92 6.28 -4.72
CA ASN A 82 -11.24 5.64 -4.72
C ASN A 82 -12.26 6.55 -5.43
N SER A 83 -12.55 6.23 -6.69
CA SER A 83 -13.48 7.00 -7.53
C SER A 83 -14.96 6.80 -7.19
N ALA A 84 -15.27 6.11 -6.08
CA ALA A 84 -16.64 5.75 -5.70
C ALA A 84 -17.47 6.91 -5.10
N THR A 85 -16.96 8.14 -5.06
CA THR A 85 -17.80 9.30 -4.75
C THR A 85 -18.33 9.87 -6.07
N PRO A 86 -19.60 9.63 -6.46
CA PRO A 86 -20.20 10.43 -7.52
C PRO A 86 -20.13 11.90 -7.07
N PRO A 87 -19.78 12.85 -7.95
CA PRO A 87 -19.95 14.26 -7.61
C PRO A 87 -21.42 14.44 -7.25
N HIS A 88 -21.70 14.83 -6.01
CA HIS A 88 -23.03 15.28 -5.62
C HIS A 88 -23.42 16.38 -6.61
N ARG A 89 -24.43 16.06 -7.43
CA ARG A 89 -25.03 16.94 -8.42
C ARG A 89 -25.95 17.94 -7.74
#